data_AF-A0A7C5PVC5-F1
#
_entry.id   AF-A0A7C5PVC5-F1
#
_cell.length_a   1.000
_cell.length_b   1.000
_cell.length_c   1.000
_cell.angle_alpha   90.00
_cell.angle_beta   90.00
_cell.angle_gamma   90.00
#
_symmetry.space_group_name_H-M   'P 1'
#
loop_
_entity.id
_entity.type
_entity.pdbx_description
1 polymer ?
#
loop_
_entity_poly.entity_id
_entity_poly.type
_entity_poly.pdbx_seq_one_letter_code
_entity_poly.pdbx_strand_id
1 'polypeptide(L)'
;MDFLAFNGSAGTGVKISVASNTLGLDPLLEVWDPLGNLIESMSCNGNPFGPTTCTLAPELNLSETGLYRIGLSDVGWNETGNYSIGISCLFGDCPSAIPSPVPVPAAIWLFGSGLAGLCVTARRNKT
;
A
#
# COMPACT_ATOMS: atom_id res chain seq x y z
N MET A 1 12.38 -6.22 -12.36
CA MET A 1 12.33 -5.77 -10.96
C MET A 1 11.16 -4.83 -10.82
N ASP A 2 10.37 -5.05 -9.78
CA ASP A 2 9.18 -4.27 -9.47
C ASP A 2 9.40 -3.54 -8.15
N PHE A 3 8.77 -2.37 -8.01
CA PHE A 3 8.86 -1.53 -6.82
C PHE A 3 7.49 -1.26 -6.24
N LEU A 4 7.37 -1.43 -4.93
CA LEU A 4 6.20 -1.07 -4.14
C LEU A 4 6.64 -0.16 -3.00
N ALA A 5 5.71 0.58 -2.42
CA ALA A 5 5.99 1.40 -1.25
C ALA A 5 4.80 1.39 -0.30
N PHE A 6 5.09 1.53 0.98
CA PHE A 6 4.07 1.68 2.02
C PHE A 6 4.53 2.70 3.05
N ASN A 7 3.56 3.38 3.67
CA ASN A 7 3.86 4.29 4.77
C ASN A 7 3.89 3.49 6.07
N GLY A 8 5.00 3.58 6.80
CA GLY A 8 5.22 2.94 8.08
C GLY A 8 5.40 3.94 9.20
N SER A 9 5.15 3.49 10.43
CA SER A 9 5.42 4.25 11.65
C SER A 9 6.43 3.50 12.51
N ALA A 10 7.36 4.22 13.13
CA ALA A 10 8.29 3.66 14.09
C ALA A 10 7.53 2.96 15.24
N GLY A 11 7.97 1.76 15.60
CA GLY A 11 7.33 0.91 16.61
C GLY A 11 6.23 -0.02 16.07
N THR A 12 5.89 0.06 14.78
CA THR A 12 4.94 -0.86 14.14
C THR A 12 5.65 -2.14 13.69
N GLY A 13 5.01 -3.29 13.94
CA GLY A 13 5.42 -4.59 13.40
C GLY A 13 4.65 -4.92 12.14
N VAL A 14 5.33 -5.29 11.05
CA VAL A 14 4.71 -5.67 9.78
C VAL A 14 5.24 -7.02 9.29
N LYS A 15 4.42 -7.75 8.54
CA LYS A 15 4.83 -8.94 7.78
C LYS A 15 4.62 -8.71 6.30
N ILE A 16 5.65 -8.97 5.52
CA ILE A 16 5.61 -8.88 4.06
C ILE A 16 5.65 -10.30 3.52
N SER A 17 4.57 -10.74 2.86
CA SER A 17 4.48 -12.07 2.28
C SER A 17 4.63 -11.97 0.76
N VAL A 18 5.54 -12.75 0.19
CA VAL A 18 5.71 -12.91 -1.27
C VAL A 18 5.65 -14.39 -1.61
N ALA A 19 4.81 -14.76 -2.57
CA ALA A 19 4.76 -16.13 -3.09
C ALA A 19 4.93 -16.12 -4.61
N SER A 20 5.84 -16.95 -5.12
CA SER A 20 5.93 -17.19 -6.56
C SER A 20 4.75 -18.06 -7.02
N ASN A 21 4.19 -17.68 -8.16
CA ASN A 21 3.10 -18.40 -8.83
C ASN A 21 3.57 -19.09 -10.11
N THR A 22 4.85 -18.91 -10.46
CA THR A 22 5.53 -19.56 -11.58
C THR A 22 6.61 -20.49 -11.03
N LEU A 23 6.65 -21.73 -11.52
CA LEU A 23 7.66 -22.71 -11.11
C LEU A 23 9.05 -22.27 -11.59
N GLY A 24 10.04 -22.35 -10.72
CA GLY A 24 11.41 -21.96 -11.06
C GLY A 24 11.73 -20.49 -10.84
N LEU A 25 10.76 -19.63 -10.53
CA LEU A 25 11.05 -18.24 -10.17
C LEU A 25 11.68 -18.21 -8.78
N ASP A 26 12.76 -17.43 -8.63
CA ASP A 26 13.51 -17.24 -7.39
C ASP A 26 13.32 -15.81 -6.85
N PRO A 27 12.18 -15.46 -6.21
CA PRO A 27 11.95 -14.12 -5.70
C PRO A 27 13.05 -13.67 -4.73
N LEU A 28 13.61 -12.49 -4.97
CA LEU A 28 14.43 -11.70 -4.06
C LEU A 28 13.64 -10.48 -3.62
N LEU A 29 13.32 -10.44 -2.32
CA LEU A 29 12.68 -9.34 -1.63
C LEU A 29 13.73 -8.47 -0.95
N GLU A 30 13.74 -7.19 -1.27
CA GLU A 30 14.55 -6.17 -0.60
C GLU A 30 13.62 -5.10 0.00
N VAL A 31 13.94 -4.63 1.20
CA VAL A 31 13.17 -3.56 1.87
C VAL A 31 14.13 -2.47 2.34
N TRP A 32 13.85 -1.24 1.92
CA TRP A 32 14.58 -0.05 2.35
C TRP A 32 13.73 0.82 3.27
N ASP A 33 14.37 1.35 4.30
CA ASP A 33 13.78 2.31 5.23
C ASP A 33 13.63 3.72 4.59
N PRO A 34 12.91 4.65 5.25
CA PRO A 34 12.72 6.01 4.75
C PRO A 34 14.01 6.83 4.63
N LEU A 35 15.08 6.43 5.32
CA LEU A 35 16.40 7.06 5.24
C LEU A 35 17.23 6.52 4.07
N GLY A 36 16.77 5.43 3.42
CA GLY A 36 17.40 4.79 2.29
C GLY A 36 18.31 3.61 2.65
N ASN A 37 18.30 3.15 3.90
CA ASN A 37 19.08 1.97 4.30
C ASN A 37 18.34 0.69 3.92
N LEU A 38 19.05 -0.30 3.41
CA LEU A 38 18.53 -1.65 3.21
C LEU A 38 18.40 -2.33 4.59
N ILE A 39 17.18 -2.66 4.99
CA ILE A 39 16.88 -3.27 6.30
C ILE A 39 16.48 -4.73 6.21
N GLU A 40 16.12 -5.22 5.03
CA GLU A 40 15.79 -6.63 4.78
C GLU A 40 16.19 -7.02 3.36
N SER A 41 16.74 -8.23 3.22
CA SER A 41 17.11 -8.82 1.94
C SER A 41 16.98 -10.33 2.05
N MET A 42 15.89 -10.86 1.53
CA MET A 42 15.54 -12.27 1.65
C MET A 42 15.15 -12.85 0.30
N SER A 43 15.63 -14.04 -0.02
CA SER A 43 15.29 -14.75 -1.26
C SER A 43 14.82 -16.17 -0.98
N CYS A 44 13.98 -16.71 -1.85
CA CYS A 44 13.67 -18.13 -1.88
C CYS A 44 14.08 -18.75 -3.22
N ASN A 45 14.40 -20.04 -3.16
CA ASN A 45 14.78 -20.83 -4.32
C ASN A 45 13.56 -21.64 -4.79
N GLY A 46 13.01 -21.26 -5.94
CA GLY A 46 11.99 -21.94 -6.72
C GLY A 46 12.55 -23.08 -7.58
N ASN A 47 13.80 -23.48 -7.42
CA ASN A 47 14.41 -24.63 -8.10
C ASN A 47 15.42 -25.42 -7.23
N PRO A 48 15.11 -25.82 -5.99
CA PRO A 48 16.07 -26.48 -5.11
C PRO A 48 16.40 -27.92 -5.55
N PHE A 49 15.45 -28.60 -6.20
CA PHE A 49 15.59 -29.96 -6.74
C PHE A 49 14.84 -30.15 -8.07
N GLY A 50 14.50 -29.05 -8.74
CA GLY A 50 13.56 -28.97 -9.85
C GLY A 50 12.58 -27.79 -9.69
N PRO A 51 11.92 -27.34 -10.77
CA PRO A 51 11.05 -26.16 -10.75
C PRO A 51 9.89 -26.33 -9.77
N THR A 52 9.82 -25.45 -8.77
CA THR A 52 8.79 -25.36 -7.73
C THR A 52 8.39 -23.90 -7.52
N THR A 53 7.28 -23.66 -6.82
CA THR A 53 7.01 -22.35 -6.22
C THR A 53 7.70 -22.23 -4.86
N CYS A 54 7.90 -21.01 -4.39
CA CYS A 54 8.45 -20.72 -3.07
C CYS A 54 7.83 -19.45 -2.48
N THR A 55 7.91 -19.33 -1.15
CA THR A 55 7.29 -18.25 -0.38
C THR A 55 8.28 -17.65 0.61
N LEU A 56 8.24 -16.32 0.72
CA LEU A 56 8.95 -15.50 1.69
C LEU A 56 7.96 -14.78 2.58
N ALA A 57 8.26 -14.64 3.86
CA ALA A 57 7.38 -13.95 4.81
C ALA A 57 8.14 -13.25 5.96
N PRO A 58 9.13 -12.38 5.69
CA PRO A 58 9.83 -11.67 6.76
C PRO A 58 8.88 -10.79 7.58
N GLU A 59 9.16 -10.74 8.88
CA GLU A 59 8.53 -9.84 9.84
C GLU A 59 9.52 -8.74 10.22
N LEU A 60 9.10 -7.49 10.13
CA LEU A 60 9.92 -6.30 10.34
C LEU A 60 9.33 -5.45 11.46
N ASN A 61 10.20 -5.04 12.39
CA ASN A 61 9.90 -4.01 13.37
C ASN A 61 10.42 -2.68 12.83
N LEU A 62 9.51 -1.79 12.45
CA LEU A 62 9.87 -0.52 11.82
C LEU A 62 10.49 0.42 12.85
N SER A 63 11.72 0.87 12.61
CA SER A 63 12.42 1.83 13.48
C SER A 63 12.15 3.29 13.10
N GLU A 64 11.69 3.54 11.86
CA GLU A 64 11.53 4.87 11.30
C GLU A 64 10.08 5.10 10.87
N THR A 65 9.62 6.34 11.00
CA THR A 65 8.33 6.76 10.45
C THR A 65 8.54 7.37 9.08
N GLY A 66 7.86 6.84 8.06
CA GLY A 66 7.93 7.38 6.71
C GLY A 66 7.64 6.35 5.62
N LEU A 67 8.09 6.66 4.41
CA LEU A 67 7.87 5.83 3.23
C LEU A 67 8.94 4.74 3.11
N TYR A 68 8.55 3.50 3.37
CA TYR A 68 9.36 2.32 3.10
C TYR A 68 9.23 1.90 1.64
N ARG A 69 10.31 1.38 1.06
CA ARG A 69 10.35 0.89 -0.32
C ARG A 69 10.59 -0.60 -0.33
N ILE A 70 9.87 -1.31 -1.19
CA ILE A 70 10.01 -2.74 -1.42
C ILE A 70 10.49 -2.92 -2.85
N GLY A 71 11.54 -3.70 -3.03
CA GLY A 71 12.04 -4.16 -4.30
C GLY A 71 11.78 -5.64 -4.42
N LEU A 72 11.19 -6.05 -5.54
CA LEU A 72 11.04 -7.45 -5.86
C LEU A 72 11.72 -7.75 -7.19
N SER A 73 12.64 -8.69 -7.16
CA SER A 73 13.35 -9.17 -8.33
C SER A 73 13.44 -10.68 -8.31
N ASP A 74 14.05 -11.24 -9.34
CA ASP A 74 14.45 -12.62 -9.40
C ASP A 74 15.95 -12.71 -9.06
N VAL A 75 16.35 -13.73 -8.30
CA VAL A 75 17.76 -13.94 -7.94
C VAL A 75 18.54 -14.27 -9.20
N GLY A 76 19.51 -13.43 -9.56
CA GLY A 76 20.31 -13.62 -10.77
C GLY A 76 19.69 -13.01 -12.04
N TRP A 77 18.46 -12.52 -11.95
CA TRP A 77 17.77 -11.76 -13.01
C TRP A 77 17.59 -12.57 -14.30
N ASN A 78 17.42 -13.88 -14.18
CA ASN A 78 17.40 -14.83 -15.29
C ASN A 78 16.03 -15.51 -15.48
N GLU A 79 15.14 -15.42 -14.50
CA GLU A 79 13.78 -15.96 -14.61
C GLU A 79 12.73 -14.86 -14.73
N THR A 80 11.62 -15.20 -15.38
CA THR A 80 10.42 -14.36 -15.48
C THR A 80 9.24 -15.17 -15.02
N GLY A 81 8.38 -14.56 -14.21
CA GLY A 81 7.22 -15.25 -13.67
C GLY A 81 6.26 -14.32 -12.95
N ASN A 82 5.14 -14.89 -12.56
CA ASN A 82 4.13 -14.22 -11.76
C ASN A 82 4.41 -14.45 -10.28
N TYR A 83 4.04 -13.47 -9.47
CA TYR A 83 4.09 -13.56 -8.01
C TYR A 83 2.83 -12.94 -7.41
N SER A 84 2.64 -13.18 -6.13
CA SER A 84 1.69 -12.46 -5.28
C SER A 84 2.43 -11.84 -4.10
N ILE A 85 2.04 -10.63 -3.74
CA ILE A 85 2.61 -9.91 -2.60
C ILE A 85 1.49 -9.38 -1.71
N GLY A 86 1.70 -9.44 -0.40
CA GLY A 86 0.81 -8.89 0.61
C GLY A 86 1.58 -8.30 1.78
N ILE A 87 1.06 -7.24 2.36
CA ILE A 87 1.61 -6.60 3.56
C ILE A 87 0.54 -6.69 4.64
N SER A 88 0.90 -7.23 5.80
CA SER A 88 0.04 -7.35 6.96
C SER A 88 0.64 -6.60 8.13
N CYS A 89 -0.17 -5.84 8.84
CA CYS A 89 0.24 -5.25 10.11
C CYS A 89 0.09 -6.29 11.22
N LEU A 90 1.12 -6.43 12.06
CA LEU A 90 1.13 -7.36 13.19
C LEU A 90 0.73 -6.64 14.49
N PHE A 91 1.29 -5.46 14.73
CA PHE A 91 1.00 -4.59 15.88
C PHE A 91 1.46 -3.15 15.61
N GLY A 92 1.05 -2.21 16.47
CA GLY A 92 1.44 -0.80 16.40
C GLY A 92 0.44 0.07 15.63
N ASP A 93 0.91 1.19 15.09
CA ASP A 93 0.09 2.15 14.34
C ASP A 93 -0.15 1.65 12.91
N CYS A 94 -1.17 0.80 12.77
CA CYS A 94 -1.64 0.29 11.49
C CYS A 94 -2.66 1.26 10.87
N PRO A 95 -2.61 1.52 9.56
CA PRO A 95 -3.68 2.26 8.90
C PRO A 95 -4.99 1.48 9.04
N SER A 96 -5.94 2.05 9.78
CA SER A 96 -7.30 1.53 9.83
C SER A 96 -7.93 1.70 8.46
N ALA A 97 -8.52 0.65 7.90
CA ALA A 97 -9.25 0.71 6.63
C ALA A 97 -10.53 1.58 6.68
N ILE A 98 -10.74 2.33 7.77
CA ILE A 98 -11.85 3.26 7.89
C ILE A 98 -11.51 4.47 7.01
N PRO A 99 -12.26 4.72 5.92
CA PRO A 99 -12.03 5.91 5.13
C PRO A 99 -12.22 7.12 6.05
N SER A 100 -11.25 8.04 6.07
CA SER A 100 -11.44 9.32 6.73
C SER A 100 -12.72 9.94 6.13
N PRO A 101 -13.72 10.33 6.95
CA PRO A 101 -14.92 10.97 6.42
C PRO A 101 -14.47 12.20 5.63
N VAL A 102 -14.70 12.18 4.32
CA VAL A 102 -14.42 13.33 3.45
C VAL A 102 -15.19 14.52 4.01
N PRO A 103 -14.53 15.64 4.35
CA PRO A 103 -15.23 16.85 4.76
C PRO A 103 -16.12 17.28 3.61
N VAL A 104 -17.44 17.19 3.79
CA VAL A 104 -18.37 17.68 2.78
C VAL A 104 -18.17 19.20 2.74
N PRO A 105 -17.74 19.80 1.61
CA PRO A 105 -17.49 21.22 1.57
C PRO A 105 -18.77 21.97 1.95
N ALA A 106 -18.63 23.13 2.60
CA ALA A 106 -19.72 24.01 3.02
C ALA A 106 -20.67 24.47 1.87
N ALA A 107 -20.42 24.05 0.63
CA ALA A 107 -21.26 24.27 -0.53
C ALA A 107 -22.70 23.74 -0.39
N ILE A 108 -22.97 22.76 0.49
CA ILE A 108 -24.35 22.31 0.75
C ILE A 108 -25.24 23.46 1.27
N TRP A 109 -24.67 24.41 2.02
CA TRP A 109 -25.42 25.59 2.48
C TRP A 109 -25.61 26.67 1.39
N LEU A 110 -24.71 26.72 0.41
CA LEU A 110 -24.80 27.68 -0.71
C LEU A 110 -25.88 27.30 -1.72
N PHE A 111 -26.09 26.00 -1.98
CA PHE A 111 -27.15 25.57 -2.88
C PHE A 111 -28.55 25.64 -2.24
N GLY A 112 -28.66 25.45 -0.92
CA GLY A 112 -29.94 25.57 -0.20
C GLY A 112 -30.43 27.02 -0.08
N SER A 113 -29.53 27.98 0.14
CA SER A 113 -29.86 29.40 0.27
C SER A 113 -30.11 30.10 -1.08
N GLY A 114 -29.47 29.64 -2.16
CA GLY A 114 -29.70 30.15 -3.51
C GLY A 114 -31.13 29.91 -4.04
N LEU A 115 -31.71 28.74 -3.77
CA LEU A 115 -33.06 28.41 -4.24
C LEU A 115 -34.17 29.16 -3.48
N ALA A 116 -33.98 29.38 -2.17
CA ALA A 116 -34.92 30.14 -1.35
C ALA A 116 -34.95 31.63 -1.72
N GLY A 117 -33.80 32.21 -2.09
CA GLY A 117 -33.70 33.60 -2.55
C GLY A 117 -34.50 33.87 -3.84
N LEU A 118 -34.47 32.96 -4.81
CA LEU A 118 -35.16 33.14 -6.09
C LEU A 118 -36.70 33.08 -5.98
N CYS A 119 -37.22 32.25 -5.07
CA CYS A 119 -38.67 32.12 -4.84
C CYS A 119 -39.29 33.37 -4.20
N VAL A 120 -38.53 34.13 -3.39
CA VAL A 120 -39.03 35.36 -2.77
C VAL A 120 -39.10 36.52 -3.77
N THR A 121 -38.17 36.60 -4.72
CA THR A 121 -38.18 37.66 -5.75
C THR A 121 -39.25 37.46 -6.83
N ALA A 122 -39.70 36.23 -7.08
CA ALA A 122 -40.69 35.94 -8.12
C ALA A 122 -42.13 36.36 -7.77
N ARG A 123 -42.45 36.63 -6.49
CA ARG A 123 -43.82 36.99 -6.06
C ARG A 123 -44.14 38.49 -6.14
N ARG A 124 -43.21 39.34 -6.55
CA ARG A 124 -43.36 40.81 -6.43
C ARG A 124 -43.94 41.54 -7.65
N ASN A 125 -44.31 40.86 -8.74
CA ASN A 125 -44.92 41.52 -9.90
C ASN A 125 -46.22 40.84 -10.36
N LYS A 126 -47.35 41.25 -9.77
CA LYS A 126 -48.67 41.32 -10.41
C LYS A 126 -49.51 42.43 -9.74
N THR A 127 -49.45 43.63 -10.33
CA THR A 127 -50.56 44.59 -10.39
C THR A 127 -51.27 44.41 -11.72
#